data_AF-A0A1Y4EQL4-F1
#
_entry.id   AF-A0A1Y4EQL4-F1
#
_cell.length_a   1.000
_cell.length_b   1.000
_cell.length_c   1.000
_cell.angle_alpha   90.00
_cell.angle_beta   90.00
_cell.angle_gamma   90.00
#
_symmetry.space_group_name_H-M   'P 1'
#
loop_
_entity.id
_entity.type
_entity.pdbx_description
1 polymer ?
#
loop_
_entity_poly.entity_id
_entity_poly.type
_entity_poly.pdbx_seq_one_letter_code
_entity_poly.pdbx_strand_id
1 'polypeptide(L)'
;MWLLIIKSSIMKAKSIWLWVLLVVTAVSSCKYDDGELWDKVNSLDNRVTNIEEQLTQMNTNISSISTIVNAIDDNLFITSLEETANGYSIKFSNGETATLTNGTNGADGKDAPVIGFDEFEGKYYWTQTIDGQQSWLTDEAGNKLPVTGADAVTPQLKVNTDGFWMVSYDNGLTYAEVLDEAGNPVKAVGEDGKDGEDGIDGSDGAKGDSWFSEVKVENGYVVFVLIDGTEINIPFESEDTPNPIEEEYFDIEEATYHSGAMPEATTKLPTEQGELIADETFAPGGSSYFSLNTTEELENIYIGVEGKEGYYEMNAADVLTTVPSRTTYMFNYQFILLISQQFTANVTLRIVIQTIDGRFYFLTWEVRLIEVGIGELQISLAFSNAKDVDLHVIEPNGNIIFFGSRQPWLFTTDSTPNISEGQIIGLDLDSNPGCNIDNVNKENIYFPAEYVQKGTYTVLVDMFSNCDENIATDWTVRVNYRGQLIRPDTGTNPANGTFPIGTPSNGAYRPNMPVAMTFTINEGIEVPVISRSSNDIYPVGKNLDSFAKMKLLQMGIVVD
;
A
#
# COMPACT_ATOMS: atom_id res chain seq x y z
N MET A 1 -17.24 -106.98 45.93
CA MET A 1 -18.34 -106.09 45.52
C MET A 1 -17.81 -104.68 45.23
N TRP A 2 -16.62 -104.46 44.66
CA TRP A 2 -16.29 -104.47 43.21
C TRP A 2 -17.29 -103.85 42.20
N LEU A 3 -18.51 -103.48 42.61
CA LEU A 3 -19.49 -102.74 41.78
C LEU A 3 -19.91 -101.39 42.40
N LEU A 4 -19.61 -101.18 43.69
CA LEU A 4 -19.85 -99.90 44.38
C LEU A 4 -18.68 -98.91 44.24
N ILE A 5 -17.47 -99.40 43.96
CA ILE A 5 -16.26 -98.57 43.83
C ILE A 5 -16.21 -97.86 42.46
N ILE A 6 -16.84 -98.41 41.42
CA ILE A 6 -16.86 -97.84 40.06
C ILE A 6 -17.93 -96.73 39.90
N LYS A 7 -19.06 -96.80 40.62
CA LYS A 7 -20.09 -95.74 40.58
C LYS A 7 -19.65 -94.44 41.27
N SER A 8 -18.78 -94.53 42.28
CA SER A 8 -18.30 -93.36 43.04
C SER A 8 -17.29 -92.51 42.26
N SER A 9 -16.40 -93.11 41.47
CA SER A 9 -15.42 -92.34 40.69
C SER A 9 -16.05 -91.61 39.49
N ILE A 10 -17.10 -92.19 38.87
CA ILE A 10 -17.82 -91.58 37.75
C ILE A 10 -18.66 -90.37 38.20
N MET A 11 -19.23 -90.40 39.41
CA MET A 11 -19.98 -89.26 39.96
C MET A 11 -19.07 -88.08 40.37
N LYS A 12 -17.86 -88.35 40.85
CA LYS A 12 -16.88 -87.29 41.17
C LYS A 12 -16.35 -86.59 39.92
N ALA A 13 -16.14 -87.31 38.81
CA ALA A 13 -15.74 -86.72 37.53
C ALA A 13 -16.84 -85.83 36.91
N LYS A 14 -18.12 -86.23 37.04
CA LYS A 14 -19.26 -85.41 36.58
C LYS A 14 -19.52 -84.17 37.44
N SER A 15 -19.26 -84.25 38.74
CA SER A 15 -19.38 -83.08 39.64
C SER A 15 -18.27 -82.06 39.39
N ILE A 16 -17.03 -82.50 39.15
CA ILE A 16 -15.92 -81.59 38.82
C ILE A 16 -16.15 -80.87 37.49
N TRP A 17 -16.69 -81.56 36.47
CA TRP A 17 -17.07 -80.90 35.21
C TRP A 17 -18.23 -79.91 35.37
N LEU A 18 -19.17 -80.15 36.31
CA LEU A 18 -20.24 -79.20 36.61
C LEU A 18 -19.73 -77.94 37.32
N TRP A 19 -18.74 -78.08 38.21
CA TRP A 19 -18.10 -76.95 38.90
C TRP A 19 -17.15 -76.16 37.99
N VAL A 20 -16.46 -76.81 37.04
CA VAL A 20 -15.65 -76.12 36.03
C VAL A 20 -16.54 -75.37 35.03
N LEU A 21 -17.70 -75.89 34.66
CA LEU A 21 -18.67 -75.17 33.82
C LEU A 21 -19.27 -73.95 34.54
N LEU A 22 -19.48 -74.04 35.86
CA LEU A 22 -20.08 -72.98 36.69
C LEU A 22 -19.08 -71.87 37.07
N VAL A 23 -17.78 -72.18 37.12
CA VAL A 23 -16.71 -71.18 37.29
C VAL A 23 -16.41 -70.47 35.95
N VAL A 24 -16.54 -71.13 34.80
CA VAL A 24 -16.37 -70.48 33.49
C VAL A 24 -17.53 -69.52 33.16
N THR A 25 -18.73 -69.74 33.69
CA THR A 25 -19.86 -68.79 33.57
C THR A 25 -19.80 -67.61 34.55
N ALA A 26 -18.94 -67.65 35.56
CA ALA A 26 -18.84 -66.61 36.60
C ALA A 26 -17.73 -65.57 36.31
N VAL A 27 -16.92 -65.76 35.26
CA VAL A 27 -15.94 -64.76 34.76
C VAL A 27 -16.33 -64.18 33.40
N SER A 28 -17.46 -64.58 32.84
CA SER A 28 -18.03 -63.94 31.65
C SER A 28 -19.00 -62.84 32.04
N SER A 29 -18.54 -61.59 31.87
CA SER A 29 -19.34 -60.37 31.69
C SER A 29 -19.84 -59.64 32.95
N CYS A 30 -18.95 -58.85 33.53
CA CYS A 30 -19.11 -57.40 33.33
C CYS A 30 -17.95 -56.97 32.43
N LYS A 31 -18.15 -56.94 31.10
CA LYS A 31 -17.34 -56.03 30.30
C LYS A 31 -17.70 -54.65 30.85
N TYR A 32 -16.78 -53.98 31.51
CA TYR A 32 -16.90 -52.56 31.76
C TYR A 32 -16.95 -51.94 30.36
N ASP A 33 -18.13 -51.47 29.96
CA ASP A 33 -18.34 -50.81 28.67
C ASP A 33 -18.06 -49.34 28.88
N ASP A 34 -16.77 -49.00 28.75
CA ASP A 34 -16.24 -47.66 28.85
C ASP A 34 -16.19 -46.93 27.51
N GLY A 35 -16.82 -47.48 26.47
CA GLY A 35 -16.88 -46.87 25.13
C GLY A 35 -17.39 -45.42 25.19
N GLU A 36 -18.51 -45.18 25.87
CA GLU A 36 -19.10 -43.84 26.00
C GLU A 36 -18.20 -42.85 26.77
N LEU A 37 -17.42 -43.34 27.74
CA LEU A 37 -16.45 -42.53 28.48
C LEU A 37 -15.23 -42.21 27.62
N TRP A 38 -14.74 -43.19 26.85
CA TRP A 38 -13.66 -42.99 25.88
C TRP A 38 -14.05 -42.06 24.74
N ASP A 39 -15.29 -42.14 24.24
CA ASP A 39 -15.80 -41.25 23.19
C ASP A 39 -15.87 -39.80 23.68
N LYS A 40 -16.35 -39.56 24.93
CA LYS A 40 -16.33 -38.23 25.56
C LYS A 40 -14.92 -37.71 25.82
N VAL A 41 -14.00 -38.58 26.27
CA VAL A 41 -12.60 -38.20 26.50
C VAL A 41 -11.88 -37.86 25.19
N ASN A 42 -12.08 -38.65 24.13
CA ASN A 42 -11.51 -38.38 22.82
C ASN A 42 -12.12 -37.10 22.19
N SER A 43 -13.42 -36.86 22.38
CA SER A 43 -14.06 -35.60 21.98
C SER A 43 -13.45 -34.39 22.70
N LEU A 44 -13.22 -34.49 24.01
CA LEU A 44 -12.54 -33.45 24.79
C LEU A 44 -11.10 -33.21 24.32
N ASP A 45 -10.34 -34.28 24.04
CA ASP A 45 -8.97 -34.20 23.53
C ASP A 45 -8.92 -33.50 22.15
N ASN A 46 -9.85 -33.84 21.26
CA ASN A 46 -10.00 -33.18 19.96
C ASN A 46 -10.38 -31.69 20.10
N ARG A 47 -11.29 -31.34 21.01
CA ARG A 47 -11.70 -29.95 21.25
C ARG A 47 -10.58 -29.10 21.85
N VAL A 48 -9.81 -29.66 22.79
CA VAL A 48 -8.64 -28.99 23.35
C VAL A 48 -7.59 -28.74 22.28
N THR A 49 -7.30 -29.75 21.46
CA THR A 49 -6.35 -29.62 20.33
C THR A 49 -6.79 -28.53 19.36
N ASN A 50 -8.08 -28.51 18.98
CA ASN A 50 -8.62 -27.48 18.08
C ASN A 50 -8.52 -26.07 18.70
N ILE A 51 -8.84 -25.90 19.97
CA ILE A 51 -8.71 -24.62 20.67
C ILE A 51 -7.24 -24.17 20.75
N GLU A 52 -6.30 -25.07 20.99
CA GLU A 52 -4.87 -24.74 21.03
C GLU A 52 -4.35 -24.29 19.65
N GLU A 53 -4.78 -24.95 18.57
CA GLU A 53 -4.48 -24.57 17.20
C GLU A 53 -5.10 -23.21 16.84
N GLN A 54 -6.40 -23.04 17.10
CA GLN A 54 -7.12 -21.77 16.93
C GLN A 54 -6.46 -20.62 17.70
N LEU A 55 -6.08 -20.86 18.95
CA LEU A 55 -5.44 -19.85 19.79
C LEU A 55 -4.08 -19.42 19.25
N THR A 56 -3.29 -20.39 18.79
CA THR A 56 -1.99 -20.15 18.16
C THR A 56 -2.17 -19.31 16.89
N GLN A 57 -3.18 -19.65 16.10
CA GLN A 57 -3.54 -18.95 14.88
C GLN A 57 -3.96 -17.50 15.15
N MET A 58 -4.88 -17.26 16.09
CA MET A 58 -5.33 -15.93 16.46
C MET A 58 -4.18 -15.05 16.96
N ASN A 59 -3.33 -15.57 17.86
CA ASN A 59 -2.17 -14.83 18.36
C ASN A 59 -1.15 -14.52 17.24
N THR A 60 -1.00 -15.40 16.25
CA THR A 60 -0.15 -15.16 15.07
C THR A 60 -0.73 -14.06 14.20
N ASN A 61 -2.04 -14.05 13.97
CA ASN A 61 -2.73 -12.99 13.23
C ASN A 61 -2.62 -11.65 13.96
N ILE A 62 -2.81 -11.62 15.29
CA ILE A 62 -2.66 -10.40 16.11
C ILE A 62 -1.23 -9.86 15.99
N SER A 63 -0.21 -10.72 16.11
CA SER A 63 1.17 -10.28 15.90
C SER A 63 1.40 -9.75 14.49
N SER A 64 0.82 -10.40 13.48
CA SER A 64 0.96 -10.01 12.08
C SER A 64 0.28 -8.68 11.76
N ILE A 65 -0.87 -8.38 12.39
CA ILE A 65 -1.50 -7.06 12.35
C ILE A 65 -0.51 -6.00 12.85
N SER A 66 0.17 -6.25 13.98
CA SER A 66 1.16 -5.30 14.51
C SER A 66 2.29 -5.06 13.51
N THR A 67 2.83 -6.12 12.88
CA THR A 67 3.85 -5.98 11.83
C THR A 67 3.34 -5.20 10.63
N ILE A 68 2.12 -5.47 10.15
CA ILE A 68 1.52 -4.77 9.01
C ILE A 68 1.34 -3.28 9.31
N VAL A 69 0.82 -2.93 10.50
CA VAL A 69 0.60 -1.52 10.85
C VAL A 69 1.91 -0.79 11.12
N ASN A 70 2.92 -1.44 11.72
CA ASN A 70 4.27 -0.87 11.82
C ASN A 70 4.87 -0.60 10.43
N ALA A 71 4.67 -1.51 9.47
CA ALA A 71 5.12 -1.31 8.10
C ALA A 71 4.45 -0.09 7.44
N ILE A 72 3.18 0.21 7.77
CA ILE A 72 2.50 1.43 7.32
C ILE A 72 3.16 2.67 7.92
N ASP A 73 3.35 2.69 9.24
CA ASP A 73 3.95 3.83 9.95
C ASP A 73 5.38 4.12 9.50
N ASP A 74 6.15 3.06 9.25
CA ASP A 74 7.55 3.13 8.79
C ASP A 74 7.67 3.35 7.27
N ASN A 75 6.55 3.44 6.54
CA ASN A 75 6.48 3.56 5.07
C ASN A 75 7.28 2.47 4.33
N LEU A 76 7.14 1.22 4.79
CA LEU A 76 7.77 0.06 4.16
C LEU A 76 6.91 -0.46 2.99
N PHE A 77 7.56 -1.12 2.04
CA PHE A 77 6.91 -1.88 0.96
C PHE A 77 7.00 -3.39 1.19
N ILE A 78 6.10 -4.14 0.55
CA ILE A 78 6.06 -5.60 0.52
C ILE A 78 6.94 -6.09 -0.62
N THR A 79 7.84 -7.03 -0.33
CA THR A 79 8.76 -7.64 -1.30
C THR A 79 8.32 -9.03 -1.78
N SER A 80 7.39 -9.66 -1.06
CA SER A 80 6.82 -10.95 -1.42
C SER A 80 5.46 -11.12 -0.76
N LEU A 81 4.49 -11.61 -1.54
CA LEU A 81 3.17 -12.01 -1.09
C LEU A 81 2.90 -13.43 -1.63
N GLU A 82 2.91 -14.42 -0.74
CA GLU A 82 2.68 -15.81 -1.09
C GLU A 82 1.35 -16.29 -0.50
N GLU A 83 0.45 -16.78 -1.35
CA GLU A 83 -0.74 -17.47 -0.89
C GLU A 83 -0.35 -18.84 -0.31
N THR A 84 -0.83 -19.11 0.90
CA THR A 84 -0.64 -20.39 1.61
C THR A 84 -1.96 -21.15 1.64
N ALA A 85 -1.93 -22.43 2.05
CA ALA A 85 -3.14 -23.23 2.17
C ALA A 85 -4.24 -22.59 3.02
N ASN A 86 -3.86 -21.75 3.99
CA ASN A 86 -4.75 -21.17 4.99
C ASN A 86 -4.68 -19.63 5.05
N GLY A 87 -4.13 -18.92 4.06
CA GLY A 87 -3.99 -17.44 4.10
C GLY A 87 -2.80 -16.93 3.32
N TYR A 88 -2.01 -16.01 3.86
CA TYR A 88 -0.89 -15.32 3.17
C TYR A 88 0.38 -15.24 4.03
N SER A 89 1.54 -15.38 3.38
CA SER A 89 2.84 -14.99 3.92
C SER A 89 3.29 -13.71 3.23
N ILE A 90 3.72 -12.73 4.02
CA ILE A 90 4.02 -11.37 3.57
C ILE A 90 5.43 -11.05 4.04
N LYS A 91 6.30 -10.59 3.15
CA LYS A 91 7.67 -10.13 3.47
C LYS A 91 7.79 -8.64 3.19
N PHE A 92 8.35 -7.89 4.11
CA PHE A 92 8.56 -6.44 3.97
C PHE A 92 10.00 -6.11 3.58
N SER A 93 10.21 -4.90 3.08
CA SER A 93 11.51 -4.36 2.65
C SER A 93 12.58 -4.33 3.74
N ASN A 94 12.19 -4.23 5.02
CA ASN A 94 13.10 -4.34 6.17
C ASN A 94 13.50 -5.79 6.49
N GLY A 95 12.95 -6.78 5.78
CA GLY A 95 13.17 -8.21 5.97
C GLY A 95 12.25 -8.87 6.99
N GLU A 96 11.37 -8.13 7.66
CA GLU A 96 10.34 -8.69 8.54
C GLU A 96 9.27 -9.44 7.73
N THR A 97 8.58 -10.35 8.40
CA THR A 97 7.54 -11.18 7.79
C THR A 97 6.28 -11.19 8.64
N ALA A 98 5.12 -11.08 8.00
CA ALA A 98 3.81 -11.29 8.60
C ALA A 98 3.16 -12.55 8.01
N THR A 99 2.31 -13.22 8.79
CA THR A 99 1.53 -14.37 8.33
C THR A 99 0.08 -14.16 8.71
N LEU A 100 -0.76 -13.96 7.70
CA LEU A 100 -2.21 -13.86 7.87
C LEU A 100 -2.83 -15.21 7.58
N THR A 101 -3.68 -15.69 8.48
CA THR A 101 -4.38 -16.95 8.29
C THR A 101 -5.88 -16.74 8.43
N ASN A 102 -6.66 -17.38 7.56
CA ASN A 102 -8.11 -17.41 7.68
C ASN A 102 -8.50 -18.41 8.77
N GLY A 103 -9.26 -17.98 9.76
CA GLY A 103 -9.81 -18.88 10.76
C GLY A 103 -10.83 -19.86 10.15
N THR A 104 -10.90 -21.06 10.72
CA THR A 104 -11.99 -22.01 10.50
C THR A 104 -13.02 -21.84 11.62
N ASN A 105 -14.31 -21.72 11.27
CA ASN A 105 -15.38 -21.57 12.25
C ASN A 105 -15.25 -22.61 13.38
N GLY A 106 -15.34 -22.16 14.64
CA GLY A 106 -15.54 -23.07 15.76
C GLY A 106 -16.88 -23.79 15.60
N ALA A 107 -16.85 -25.12 15.46
CA ALA A 107 -18.05 -25.90 15.15
C ALA A 107 -19.14 -25.85 16.23
N ASP A 108 -18.85 -25.42 17.46
CA ASP A 108 -19.83 -25.33 18.54
C ASP A 108 -19.38 -24.33 19.62
N GLY A 109 -19.73 -23.05 19.46
CA GLY A 109 -19.45 -21.97 20.42
C GLY A 109 -19.92 -20.63 19.86
N LYS A 110 -20.18 -19.63 20.72
CA LYS A 110 -20.31 -18.25 20.24
C LYS A 110 -19.01 -17.87 19.52
N ASP A 111 -19.10 -17.01 18.49
CA ASP A 111 -17.96 -16.58 17.67
C ASP A 111 -16.76 -16.19 18.57
N ALA A 112 -15.56 -16.66 18.20
CA ALA A 112 -14.35 -16.30 18.91
C ALA A 112 -14.15 -14.77 18.85
N PRO A 113 -13.54 -14.12 19.87
CA PRO A 113 -13.28 -12.70 19.79
C PRO A 113 -12.31 -12.42 18.64
N VAL A 114 -12.72 -11.55 17.71
CA VAL A 114 -11.85 -11.10 16.62
C VAL A 114 -11.10 -9.86 17.11
N ILE A 115 -9.78 -9.98 17.22
CA ILE A 115 -8.90 -8.86 17.55
C ILE A 115 -8.45 -8.21 16.25
N GLY A 116 -8.74 -6.91 16.13
CA GLY A 116 -8.47 -6.10 14.96
C GLY A 116 -7.81 -4.78 15.34
N PHE A 117 -7.90 -3.82 14.44
CA PHE A 117 -7.47 -2.45 14.70
C PHE A 117 -8.33 -1.47 13.92
N ASP A 118 -8.38 -0.24 14.39
CA ASP A 118 -9.10 0.85 13.74
C ASP A 118 -8.37 2.18 13.99
N GLU A 119 -8.57 3.16 13.11
CA GLU A 119 -7.89 4.45 13.16
C GLU A 119 -8.69 5.42 14.03
N PHE A 120 -7.98 6.12 14.92
CA PHE A 120 -8.54 7.20 15.72
C PHE A 120 -7.53 8.34 15.84
N GLU A 121 -7.90 9.55 15.41
CA GLU A 121 -7.03 10.74 15.49
C GLU A 121 -5.65 10.55 14.82
N GLY A 122 -5.59 9.87 13.67
CA GLY A 122 -4.36 9.68 12.89
C GLY A 122 -3.41 8.62 13.44
N LYS A 123 -3.90 7.73 14.33
CA LYS A 123 -3.15 6.60 14.88
C LYS A 123 -4.01 5.35 14.93
N TYR A 124 -3.37 4.19 14.86
CA TYR A 124 -4.05 2.89 14.93
C TYR A 124 -4.11 2.37 16.37
N TYR A 125 -5.30 1.92 16.77
CA TYR A 125 -5.55 1.32 18.09
C TYR A 125 -6.20 -0.04 17.95
N TRP A 126 -5.91 -0.93 18.91
CA TRP A 126 -6.48 -2.26 18.92
C TRP A 126 -7.99 -2.24 19.18
N THR A 127 -8.70 -3.09 18.46
CA THR A 127 -10.14 -3.31 18.61
C THR A 127 -10.43 -4.78 18.91
N GLN A 128 -11.62 -5.00 19.48
CA GLN A 128 -12.18 -6.32 19.71
C GLN A 128 -13.61 -6.36 19.19
N THR A 129 -13.92 -7.39 18.41
CA THR A 129 -15.26 -7.66 17.90
C THR A 129 -15.79 -8.97 18.50
N ILE A 130 -16.97 -8.90 19.10
CA ILE A 130 -17.69 -10.03 19.69
C ILE A 130 -19.14 -9.97 19.21
N ASP A 131 -19.70 -11.09 18.74
CA ASP A 131 -21.09 -11.16 18.22
C ASP A 131 -21.39 -10.05 17.18
N GLY A 132 -20.40 -9.71 16.34
CA GLY A 132 -20.49 -8.66 15.31
C GLY A 132 -20.42 -7.22 15.82
N GLN A 133 -20.24 -7.01 17.12
CA GLN A 133 -20.10 -5.68 17.72
C GLN A 133 -18.63 -5.37 18.06
N GLN A 134 -18.13 -4.26 17.55
CA GLN A 134 -16.76 -3.79 17.75
C GLN A 134 -16.65 -2.83 18.94
N SER A 135 -15.56 -2.95 19.69
CA SER A 135 -15.17 -2.06 20.78
C SER A 135 -13.65 -1.83 20.81
N TRP A 136 -13.21 -0.78 21.50
CA TRP A 136 -11.77 -0.49 21.68
C TRP A 136 -11.19 -1.35 22.80
N LEU A 137 -9.99 -1.87 22.61
CA LEU A 137 -9.22 -2.41 23.72
C LEU A 137 -8.58 -1.25 24.50
N THR A 138 -8.74 -1.27 25.83
CA THR A 138 -8.25 -0.22 26.72
C THR A 138 -7.41 -0.79 27.86
N ASP A 139 -6.51 0.04 28.40
CA ASP A 139 -5.78 -0.25 29.63
C ASP A 139 -6.69 -0.09 30.89
N GLU A 140 -6.15 -0.38 32.08
CA GLU A 140 -6.88 -0.23 33.35
C GLU A 140 -7.37 1.20 33.62
N ALA A 141 -6.76 2.21 33.00
CA ALA A 141 -7.15 3.62 33.12
C ALA A 141 -8.18 4.05 32.05
N GLY A 142 -8.54 3.17 31.12
CA GLY A 142 -9.49 3.42 30.03
C GLY A 142 -8.85 4.08 28.81
N ASN A 143 -7.52 4.14 28.70
CA ASN A 143 -6.83 4.64 27.52
C ASN A 143 -6.83 3.57 26.42
N LYS A 144 -7.04 3.96 25.16
CA LYS A 144 -6.97 3.05 24.02
C LYS A 144 -5.55 2.50 23.87
N LEU A 145 -5.41 1.22 23.57
CA LEU A 145 -4.12 0.57 23.35
C LEU A 145 -3.62 0.81 21.92
N PRO A 146 -2.48 1.49 21.73
CA PRO A 146 -1.94 1.76 20.40
C PRO A 146 -1.33 0.48 19.79
N VAL A 147 -1.46 0.34 18.47
CA VAL A 147 -0.84 -0.75 17.70
C VAL A 147 0.66 -0.52 17.51
N THR A 148 1.06 0.75 17.39
CA THR A 148 2.40 1.19 17.01
C THR A 148 2.94 2.30 17.92
N GLY A 149 4.25 2.59 17.82
CA GLY A 149 4.94 3.60 18.63
C GLY A 149 5.52 3.07 19.95
N ALA A 150 6.12 3.97 20.74
CA ALA A 150 6.89 3.60 21.94
C ALA A 150 6.05 2.93 23.05
N ASP A 151 4.75 3.24 23.10
CA ASP A 151 3.79 2.69 24.06
C ASP A 151 2.96 1.54 23.46
N ALA A 152 3.36 1.01 22.29
CA ALA A 152 2.67 -0.10 21.64
C ALA A 152 2.69 -1.36 22.51
N VAL A 153 1.54 -2.03 22.58
CA VAL A 153 1.43 -3.34 23.22
C VAL A 153 0.59 -4.24 22.33
N THR A 154 1.15 -5.39 21.95
CA THR A 154 0.45 -6.42 21.18
C THR A 154 -0.39 -7.29 22.11
N PRO A 155 -1.73 -7.33 21.97
CA PRO A 155 -2.58 -8.17 22.79
C PRO A 155 -2.27 -9.65 22.62
N GLN A 156 -2.55 -10.45 23.64
CA GLN A 156 -2.43 -11.91 23.56
C GLN A 156 -3.68 -12.58 24.12
N LEU A 157 -4.24 -13.51 23.36
CA LEU A 157 -5.35 -14.34 23.80
C LEU A 157 -4.84 -15.58 24.54
N LYS A 158 -5.69 -16.13 25.41
CA LYS A 158 -5.63 -17.53 25.90
C LYS A 158 -7.01 -18.00 26.34
N VAL A 159 -7.11 -19.27 26.71
CA VAL A 159 -8.29 -19.83 27.38
C VAL A 159 -7.92 -20.20 28.82
N ASN A 160 -8.76 -19.83 29.79
CA ASN A 160 -8.54 -20.20 31.19
C ASN A 160 -9.01 -21.64 31.49
N THR A 161 -8.76 -22.12 32.71
CA THR A 161 -9.15 -23.49 33.12
C THR A 161 -10.65 -23.74 33.15
N ASP A 162 -11.46 -22.67 33.21
CA ASP A 162 -12.92 -22.73 33.23
C ASP A 162 -13.52 -22.64 31.81
N GLY A 163 -12.67 -22.56 30.78
CA GLY A 163 -13.08 -22.56 29.37
C GLY A 163 -13.53 -21.19 28.86
N PHE A 164 -13.09 -20.09 29.46
CA PHE A 164 -13.38 -18.72 29.00
C PHE A 164 -12.18 -18.08 28.31
N TRP A 165 -12.47 -17.25 27.30
CA TRP A 165 -11.48 -16.43 26.62
C TRP A 165 -10.91 -15.38 27.58
N MET A 166 -9.60 -15.22 27.50
CA MET A 166 -8.83 -14.26 28.26
C MET A 166 -7.96 -13.45 27.29
N VAL A 167 -7.76 -12.18 27.58
CA VAL A 167 -6.89 -11.29 26.81
C VAL A 167 -5.88 -10.60 27.73
N SER A 168 -4.64 -10.50 27.28
CA SER A 168 -3.57 -9.75 27.93
C SER A 168 -3.35 -8.43 27.19
N TYR A 169 -3.11 -7.38 27.97
CA TYR A 169 -2.83 -6.02 27.52
C TYR A 169 -1.42 -5.56 27.90
N ASP A 170 -0.57 -6.48 28.33
CA ASP A 170 0.73 -6.19 28.94
C ASP A 170 1.78 -7.25 28.56
N ASN A 171 1.76 -7.70 27.30
CA ASN A 171 2.67 -8.71 26.74
C ASN A 171 2.65 -10.06 27.49
N GLY A 172 1.47 -10.49 27.93
CA GLY A 172 1.25 -11.79 28.58
C GLY A 172 1.55 -11.82 30.07
N LEU A 173 1.81 -10.68 30.73
CA LEU A 173 2.09 -10.64 32.16
C LEU A 173 0.82 -10.87 32.99
N THR A 174 -0.29 -10.23 32.60
CA THR A 174 -1.61 -10.38 33.21
C THR A 174 -2.67 -10.60 32.14
N TYR A 175 -3.80 -11.17 32.55
CA TYR A 175 -4.91 -11.48 31.66
C TYR A 175 -6.24 -11.17 32.34
N ALA A 176 -7.15 -10.56 31.57
CA ALA A 176 -8.54 -10.32 31.94
C ALA A 176 -9.49 -11.21 31.13
N GLU A 177 -10.66 -11.53 31.69
CA GLU A 177 -11.72 -12.22 30.94
C GLU A 177 -12.23 -11.33 29.82
N VAL A 178 -12.41 -11.91 28.63
CA VAL A 178 -13.10 -11.23 27.52
C VAL A 178 -14.59 -11.18 27.85
N LEU A 179 -15.21 -10.00 27.79
CA LEU A 179 -16.60 -9.77 28.18
C LEU A 179 -17.45 -9.37 26.96
N ASP A 180 -18.69 -9.86 26.89
CA ASP A 180 -19.70 -9.39 25.94
C ASP A 180 -20.32 -8.03 26.35
N GLU A 181 -21.20 -7.47 25.51
CA GLU A 181 -21.87 -6.18 25.77
C GLU A 181 -22.65 -6.17 27.10
N ALA A 182 -23.12 -7.33 27.54
CA ALA A 182 -23.84 -7.50 28.80
C ALA A 182 -22.91 -7.72 30.01
N GLY A 183 -21.59 -7.69 29.80
CA GLY A 183 -20.56 -7.87 30.82
C GLY A 183 -20.35 -9.32 31.22
N ASN A 184 -20.78 -10.29 30.40
CA ASN A 184 -20.61 -11.71 30.69
C ASN A 184 -19.32 -12.25 30.04
N PRO A 185 -18.56 -13.13 30.73
CA PRO A 185 -17.40 -13.79 30.14
C PRO A 185 -17.75 -14.60 28.89
N VAL A 186 -16.94 -14.46 27.84
CA VAL A 186 -17.11 -15.18 26.57
C VAL A 186 -16.47 -16.57 26.67
N LYS A 187 -17.27 -17.61 26.44
CA LYS A 187 -16.83 -19.01 26.56
C LYS A 187 -16.11 -19.45 25.28
N ALA A 188 -14.94 -20.08 25.43
CA ALA A 188 -14.14 -20.60 24.32
C ALA A 188 -14.63 -21.95 23.79
N VAL A 189 -15.50 -22.63 24.55
CA VAL A 189 -16.08 -23.91 24.15
C VAL A 189 -17.58 -23.87 24.35
N GLY A 190 -18.37 -24.11 23.30
CA GLY A 190 -19.81 -24.30 23.42
C GLY A 190 -20.14 -25.52 24.30
N GLU A 191 -21.29 -25.50 24.94
CA GLU A 191 -21.83 -26.75 25.49
C GLU A 191 -22.27 -27.61 24.31
N ASP A 192 -21.91 -28.90 24.30
CA ASP A 192 -22.43 -29.84 23.30
C ASP A 192 -23.94 -29.67 23.26
N GLY A 193 -24.50 -29.39 22.08
CA GLY A 193 -25.95 -29.43 21.91
C GLY A 193 -26.45 -30.77 22.46
N LYS A 194 -27.51 -30.78 23.27
CA LYS A 194 -28.12 -32.03 23.74
C LYS A 194 -28.31 -32.98 22.56
N ASP A 195 -27.71 -34.17 22.62
CA ASP A 195 -27.69 -35.20 21.59
C ASP A 195 -28.95 -35.18 20.70
N GLY A 196 -28.85 -34.50 19.56
CA GLY A 196 -29.78 -34.58 18.43
C GLY A 196 -29.05 -35.30 17.30
N GLU A 197 -29.78 -36.06 16.47
CA GLU A 197 -29.21 -36.72 15.27
C GLU A 197 -28.24 -35.78 14.55
N ASP A 198 -27.04 -36.27 14.22
CA ASP A 198 -26.02 -35.56 13.44
C ASP A 198 -26.69 -34.83 12.28
N GLY A 199 -26.83 -33.51 12.44
CA GLY A 199 -27.30 -32.64 11.37
C GLY A 199 -26.25 -32.70 10.27
N ILE A 200 -26.68 -32.73 9.01
CA ILE A 200 -25.77 -32.49 7.89
C ILE A 200 -25.07 -31.15 8.17
N ASP A 201 -23.74 -31.16 8.21
CA ASP A 201 -22.93 -29.96 8.37
C ASP A 201 -23.46 -28.87 7.43
N GLY A 202 -23.74 -27.70 8.00
CA GLY A 202 -24.01 -26.51 7.20
C GLY A 202 -22.81 -26.24 6.28
N SER A 203 -23.06 -25.63 5.13
CA SER A 203 -21.97 -25.17 4.26
C SER A 203 -21.06 -24.23 5.05
N ASP A 204 -19.74 -24.42 4.98
CA ASP A 204 -18.79 -23.49 5.58
C ASP A 204 -19.10 -22.06 5.13
N GLY A 205 -19.28 -21.16 6.08
CA GLY A 205 -19.38 -19.72 5.82
C GLY A 205 -18.01 -19.15 5.48
N ALA A 206 -17.96 -18.07 4.71
CA ALA A 206 -16.70 -17.40 4.39
C ALA A 206 -16.11 -16.71 5.65
N LYS A 207 -14.93 -17.17 6.10
CA LYS A 207 -13.93 -16.41 6.89
C LYS A 207 -14.38 -15.88 8.27
N GLY A 208 -15.03 -16.69 9.11
CA GLY A 208 -15.66 -16.25 10.37
C GLY A 208 -14.77 -15.54 11.42
N ASP A 209 -13.48 -15.88 11.51
CA ASP A 209 -12.57 -15.34 12.55
C ASP A 209 -11.44 -14.43 11.99
N SER A 210 -11.58 -13.94 10.76
CA SER A 210 -10.59 -13.06 10.12
C SER A 210 -10.97 -11.58 10.25
N TRP A 211 -10.00 -10.72 10.61
CA TRP A 211 -10.15 -9.26 10.53
C TRP A 211 -10.09 -8.72 9.09
N PHE A 212 -9.52 -9.52 8.17
CA PHE A 212 -9.38 -9.20 6.75
C PHE A 212 -10.42 -9.96 5.92
N SER A 213 -11.17 -9.23 5.11
CA SER A 213 -12.14 -9.80 4.17
C SER A 213 -11.47 -10.26 2.87
N GLU A 214 -10.44 -9.54 2.38
CA GLU A 214 -9.72 -9.83 1.15
C GLU A 214 -8.28 -9.30 1.20
N VAL A 215 -7.37 -9.98 0.50
CA VAL A 215 -6.02 -9.47 0.20
C VAL A 215 -5.83 -9.62 -1.30
N LYS A 216 -5.50 -8.54 -2.00
CA LYS A 216 -5.36 -8.51 -3.46
C LYS A 216 -4.19 -7.61 -3.86
N VAL A 217 -3.68 -7.81 -5.08
CA VAL A 217 -2.64 -6.96 -5.66
C VAL A 217 -3.27 -6.10 -6.75
N GLU A 218 -3.18 -4.78 -6.62
CA GLU A 218 -3.71 -3.80 -7.57
C GLU A 218 -2.78 -2.59 -7.64
N ASN A 219 -2.48 -2.12 -8.85
CA ASN A 219 -1.78 -0.86 -9.14
C ASN A 219 -0.44 -0.67 -8.40
N GLY A 220 0.35 -1.74 -8.24
CA GLY A 220 1.62 -1.68 -7.50
C GLY A 220 1.48 -1.67 -5.97
N TYR A 221 0.31 -2.05 -5.44
CA TYR A 221 0.05 -2.17 -4.01
C TYR A 221 -0.50 -3.56 -3.69
N VAL A 222 -0.20 -4.06 -2.48
CA VAL A 222 -1.04 -5.04 -1.82
C VAL A 222 -2.15 -4.29 -1.08
N VAL A 223 -3.38 -4.58 -1.45
CA VAL A 223 -4.60 -4.03 -0.86
C VAL A 223 -5.17 -5.06 0.12
N PHE A 224 -5.16 -4.71 1.40
CA PHE A 224 -5.84 -5.43 2.47
C PHE A 224 -7.21 -4.80 2.70
N VAL A 225 -8.27 -5.55 2.43
CA VAL A 225 -9.65 -5.12 2.67
C VAL A 225 -10.08 -5.64 4.04
N LEU A 226 -10.50 -4.76 4.94
CA LEU A 226 -11.02 -5.13 6.26
C LEU A 226 -12.47 -5.63 6.17
N ILE A 227 -12.98 -6.23 7.25
CA ILE A 227 -14.37 -6.73 7.29
C ILE A 227 -15.45 -5.65 7.15
N ASP A 228 -15.13 -4.41 7.49
CA ASP A 228 -16.02 -3.25 7.33
C ASP A 228 -15.92 -2.60 5.93
N GLY A 229 -15.04 -3.13 5.07
CA GLY A 229 -14.76 -2.61 3.73
C GLY A 229 -13.62 -1.59 3.67
N THR A 230 -12.94 -1.30 4.78
CA THR A 230 -11.82 -0.35 4.79
C THR A 230 -10.62 -0.87 3.99
N GLU A 231 -10.16 -0.02 3.08
CA GLU A 231 -8.96 -0.07 2.21
C GLU A 231 -7.61 0.16 2.92
N ILE A 232 -6.74 -0.84 3.07
CA ILE A 232 -5.34 -0.62 3.52
C ILE A 232 -4.36 -1.01 2.42
N ASN A 233 -3.60 -0.03 1.93
CA ASN A 233 -2.71 -0.18 0.78
C ASN A 233 -1.26 -0.07 1.22
N ILE A 234 -0.45 -1.09 0.92
CA ILE A 234 1.00 -1.09 1.13
C ILE A 234 1.68 -1.30 -0.22
N PRO A 235 2.67 -0.46 -0.62
CA PRO A 235 3.36 -0.64 -1.91
C PRO A 235 3.93 -2.06 -2.04
N PHE A 236 3.87 -2.62 -3.23
CA PHE A 236 4.31 -3.98 -3.54
C PHE A 236 5.39 -3.96 -4.62
N GLU A 237 6.61 -4.31 -4.23
CA GLU A 237 7.74 -4.56 -5.14
C GLU A 237 8.11 -6.04 -5.03
N SER A 238 7.41 -6.93 -5.73
CA SER A 238 7.75 -8.36 -5.74
C SER A 238 9.21 -8.59 -6.13
N GLU A 239 9.84 -9.65 -5.60
CA GLU A 239 10.99 -10.30 -6.28
C GLU A 239 10.50 -10.97 -7.59
N ASP A 240 9.87 -10.19 -8.49
CA ASP A 240 9.67 -10.56 -9.88
C ASP A 240 10.99 -10.37 -10.64
N THR A 241 11.09 -11.00 -11.81
CA THR A 241 12.23 -10.86 -12.71
C THR A 241 12.71 -9.42 -12.74
N PRO A 242 14.02 -9.15 -12.51
CA PRO A 242 14.55 -7.79 -12.52
C PRO A 242 13.99 -7.03 -13.71
N ASN A 243 13.41 -5.86 -13.45
CA ASN A 243 12.92 -4.95 -14.46
C ASN A 243 13.97 -3.85 -14.67
N PRO A 244 15.07 -4.13 -15.42
CA PRO A 244 16.10 -3.13 -15.68
C PRO A 244 15.57 -1.93 -16.46
N ILE A 245 14.41 -2.04 -17.12
CA ILE A 245 13.80 -0.90 -17.80
C ILE A 245 13.26 0.10 -16.78
N GLU A 246 12.49 -0.36 -15.79
CA GLU A 246 12.04 0.45 -14.66
C GLU A 246 13.19 1.01 -13.83
N GLU A 247 14.12 0.14 -13.44
CA GLU A 247 15.23 0.52 -12.55
C GLU A 247 16.13 1.59 -13.19
N GLU A 248 16.52 1.43 -14.46
CA GLU A 248 17.49 2.31 -15.13
C GLU A 248 16.85 3.45 -15.94
N TYR A 249 15.62 3.29 -16.42
CA TYR A 249 15.06 4.16 -17.47
C TYR A 249 13.70 4.74 -17.11
N PHE A 250 12.63 3.94 -17.18
CA PHE A 250 11.28 4.40 -16.96
C PHE A 250 10.33 3.25 -16.67
N ASP A 251 9.23 3.59 -16.00
CA ASP A 251 8.04 2.76 -15.83
C ASP A 251 6.83 3.37 -16.57
N ILE A 252 5.77 2.58 -16.74
CA ILE A 252 4.51 2.99 -17.37
C ILE A 252 3.36 2.41 -16.55
N GLU A 253 2.52 3.30 -16.00
CA GLU A 253 1.33 2.88 -15.24
C GLU A 253 0.45 1.95 -16.09
N GLU A 254 -0.02 0.85 -15.49
CA GLU A 254 -0.89 -0.16 -16.09
C GLU A 254 -0.30 -0.94 -17.28
N ALA A 255 0.99 -0.79 -17.60
CA ALA A 255 1.66 -1.59 -18.62
C ALA A 255 2.24 -2.89 -18.05
N THR A 256 2.27 -3.95 -18.87
CA THR A 256 2.89 -5.22 -18.48
C THR A 256 4.36 -5.25 -18.92
N TYR A 257 5.27 -5.50 -17.96
CA TYR A 257 6.68 -5.71 -18.28
C TYR A 257 6.95 -7.13 -18.81
N HIS A 258 7.80 -7.23 -19.83
CA HIS A 258 8.32 -8.47 -20.37
C HIS A 258 9.85 -8.40 -20.40
N SER A 259 10.54 -9.36 -19.80
CA SER A 259 12.02 -9.45 -19.80
C SER A 259 12.64 -9.95 -21.10
N GLY A 260 11.82 -10.37 -22.07
CA GLY A 260 12.26 -10.95 -23.34
C GLY A 260 12.54 -9.92 -24.45
N ALA A 261 12.71 -10.43 -25.67
CA ALA A 261 12.81 -9.59 -26.86
C ALA A 261 11.44 -9.00 -27.23
N MET A 262 11.42 -7.70 -27.51
CA MET A 262 10.26 -6.99 -28.04
C MET A 262 9.76 -7.62 -29.36
N PRO A 263 8.45 -7.60 -29.66
CA PRO A 263 7.93 -8.07 -30.94
C PRO A 263 8.66 -7.48 -32.14
N GLU A 264 8.98 -8.35 -33.10
CA GLU A 264 9.77 -7.98 -34.28
C GLU A 264 8.95 -7.11 -35.24
N ALA A 265 9.46 -5.91 -35.52
CA ALA A 265 8.91 -4.99 -36.50
C ALA A 265 10.03 -4.44 -37.38
N THR A 266 10.01 -4.80 -38.67
CA THR A 266 11.03 -4.39 -39.65
C THR A 266 10.62 -3.19 -40.49
N THR A 267 9.35 -2.78 -40.41
CA THR A 267 8.79 -1.67 -41.19
C THR A 267 8.66 -0.45 -40.31
N LYS A 268 9.32 0.66 -40.65
CA LYS A 268 9.12 1.93 -39.95
C LYS A 268 7.71 2.45 -40.25
N LEU A 269 7.02 3.02 -39.26
CA LEU A 269 5.73 3.66 -39.51
C LEU A 269 5.91 4.78 -40.55
N PRO A 270 5.19 4.77 -41.68
CA PRO A 270 5.25 5.85 -42.66
C PRO A 270 4.73 7.15 -42.06
N THR A 271 5.39 8.28 -42.35
CA THR A 271 5.03 9.60 -41.79
C THR A 271 3.61 10.03 -42.17
N GLU A 272 3.11 9.58 -43.32
CA GLU A 272 1.73 9.81 -43.74
C GLU A 272 0.68 8.97 -42.98
N GLN A 273 1.12 7.92 -42.28
CA GLN A 273 0.25 7.05 -41.48
C GLN A 273 0.26 7.42 -40.01
N GLY A 274 1.30 8.10 -39.53
CA GLY A 274 1.34 8.57 -38.16
C GLY A 274 2.69 9.13 -37.72
N GLU A 275 2.67 9.71 -36.53
CA GLU A 275 3.83 10.30 -35.87
C GLU A 275 3.72 10.17 -34.35
N LEU A 276 4.88 10.10 -33.71
CA LEU A 276 5.00 10.21 -32.26
C LEU A 276 5.35 11.66 -31.91
N ILE A 277 4.64 12.22 -30.94
CA ILE A 277 4.86 13.55 -30.40
C ILE A 277 5.14 13.38 -28.91
N ALA A 278 6.33 13.78 -28.48
CA ALA A 278 6.75 13.75 -27.09
C ALA A 278 7.84 14.81 -26.87
N ASP A 279 8.19 15.06 -25.62
CA ASP A 279 9.41 15.79 -25.32
C ASP A 279 10.64 14.95 -25.70
N GLU A 280 11.67 15.62 -26.22
CA GLU A 280 12.96 14.99 -26.51
C GLU A 280 13.88 14.91 -25.28
N THR A 281 13.34 15.12 -24.08
CA THR A 281 14.10 15.31 -22.85
C THR A 281 13.49 14.58 -21.67
N PHE A 282 14.32 13.89 -20.89
CA PHE A 282 13.95 13.26 -19.62
C PHE A 282 14.67 13.94 -18.45
N ALA A 283 13.90 14.23 -17.41
CA ALA A 283 14.39 14.64 -16.10
C ALA A 283 14.28 13.42 -15.16
N PRO A 284 15.38 12.95 -14.55
CA PRO A 284 15.35 11.83 -13.61
C PRO A 284 14.35 12.05 -12.46
N GLY A 285 13.55 11.02 -12.15
CA GLY A 285 12.49 11.10 -11.15
C GLY A 285 11.23 11.85 -11.58
N GLY A 286 11.23 12.45 -12.77
CA GLY A 286 10.06 13.12 -13.35
C GLY A 286 9.16 12.20 -14.17
N SER A 287 8.40 12.80 -15.08
CA SER A 287 7.51 12.12 -16.02
C SER A 287 7.61 12.74 -17.43
N SER A 288 7.14 12.04 -18.46
CA SER A 288 7.09 12.59 -19.82
C SER A 288 5.87 12.09 -20.61
N TYR A 289 5.17 13.02 -21.28
CA TYR A 289 4.04 12.71 -22.16
C TYR A 289 4.49 12.15 -23.51
N PHE A 290 3.79 11.12 -23.96
CA PHE A 290 3.89 10.58 -25.30
C PHE A 290 2.49 10.57 -25.94
N SER A 291 2.43 11.02 -27.19
CA SER A 291 1.21 11.11 -27.97
C SER A 291 1.45 10.53 -29.34
N LEU A 292 0.87 9.37 -29.61
CA LEU A 292 0.94 8.69 -30.90
C LEU A 292 -0.30 9.02 -31.72
N ASN A 293 -0.09 9.79 -32.78
CA ASN A 293 -1.11 10.09 -33.78
C ASN A 293 -0.98 9.10 -34.93
N THR A 294 -2.04 8.37 -35.27
CA THR A 294 -2.00 7.40 -36.37
C THR A 294 -3.34 7.27 -37.10
N THR A 295 -3.31 6.96 -38.38
CA THR A 295 -4.50 6.60 -39.17
C THR A 295 -4.92 5.15 -38.97
N GLU A 296 -4.06 4.34 -38.37
CA GLU A 296 -4.27 2.92 -38.09
C GLU A 296 -4.82 2.73 -36.68
N GLU A 297 -5.83 1.88 -36.52
CA GLU A 297 -6.32 1.46 -35.21
C GLU A 297 -5.37 0.39 -34.63
N LEU A 298 -4.97 0.57 -33.38
CA LEU A 298 -3.99 -0.25 -32.69
C LEU A 298 -4.64 -1.24 -31.73
N GLU A 299 -4.01 -2.41 -31.62
CA GLU A 299 -4.32 -3.43 -30.61
C GLU A 299 -3.37 -3.28 -29.42
N ASN A 300 -2.05 -3.21 -29.67
CA ASN A 300 -1.03 -3.08 -28.62
C ASN A 300 0.05 -2.06 -29.00
N ILE A 301 0.64 -1.45 -27.97
CA ILE A 301 1.82 -0.59 -28.06
C ILE A 301 2.91 -1.19 -27.19
N TYR A 302 4.09 -1.38 -27.76
CA TYR A 302 5.27 -1.92 -27.11
C TYR A 302 6.36 -0.85 -27.04
N ILE A 303 7.03 -0.74 -25.90
CA ILE A 303 8.07 0.27 -25.71
C ILE A 303 9.22 -0.25 -24.86
N GLY A 304 10.44 0.08 -25.26
CA GLY A 304 11.67 -0.32 -24.59
C GLY A 304 12.83 0.56 -25.05
N VAL A 305 14.03 0.23 -24.61
CA VAL A 305 15.25 0.98 -24.93
C VAL A 305 16.05 0.25 -26.00
N GLU A 306 16.48 0.97 -27.03
CA GLU A 306 17.27 0.38 -28.12
C GLU A 306 18.57 -0.23 -27.59
N GLY A 307 18.79 -1.52 -27.89
CA GLY A 307 19.96 -2.26 -27.44
C GLY A 307 19.87 -2.81 -26.01
N LYS A 308 18.73 -2.68 -25.34
CA LYS A 308 18.44 -3.32 -24.05
C LYS A 308 17.39 -4.42 -24.21
N GLU A 309 17.52 -5.49 -23.42
CA GLU A 309 16.48 -6.51 -23.30
C GLU A 309 15.39 -6.03 -22.36
N GLY A 310 14.17 -6.50 -22.60
CA GLY A 310 13.00 -6.09 -21.86
C GLY A 310 12.21 -4.95 -22.51
N TYR A 311 10.89 -4.97 -22.32
CA TYR A 311 9.96 -3.98 -22.85
C TYR A 311 8.65 -3.97 -22.07
N TYR A 312 7.91 -2.87 -22.15
CA TYR A 312 6.54 -2.76 -21.70
C TYR A 312 5.56 -3.01 -22.84
N GLU A 313 4.48 -3.74 -22.56
CA GLU A 313 3.30 -3.92 -23.40
C GLU A 313 2.12 -3.16 -22.80
N MET A 314 1.48 -2.34 -23.62
CA MET A 314 0.23 -1.66 -23.29
C MET A 314 -0.86 -2.14 -24.25
N ASN A 315 -2.05 -2.41 -23.72
CA ASN A 315 -3.24 -2.52 -24.54
C ASN A 315 -3.61 -1.13 -25.06
N ALA A 316 -3.67 -0.98 -26.38
CA ALA A 316 -3.88 0.33 -26.99
C ALA A 316 -5.26 0.93 -26.67
N ALA A 317 -6.25 0.12 -26.33
CA ALA A 317 -7.57 0.59 -25.94
C ALA A 317 -7.55 1.40 -24.63
N ASP A 318 -6.64 1.07 -23.71
CA ASP A 318 -6.56 1.70 -22.39
C ASP A 318 -5.93 3.10 -22.46
N VAL A 319 -5.14 3.35 -23.50
CA VAL A 319 -4.44 4.62 -23.74
C VAL A 319 -5.02 5.42 -24.91
N LEU A 320 -6.18 5.01 -25.46
CA LEU A 320 -6.86 5.68 -26.56
C LEU A 320 -7.64 6.91 -26.08
N THR A 321 -7.26 8.10 -26.54
CA THR A 321 -7.90 9.36 -26.12
C THR A 321 -8.81 9.96 -27.19
N THR A 322 -8.50 9.76 -28.48
CA THR A 322 -9.29 10.29 -29.59
C THR A 322 -9.51 9.25 -30.67
N VAL A 323 -10.77 9.08 -31.08
CA VAL A 323 -11.15 8.29 -32.24
C VAL A 323 -11.39 9.17 -33.47
N PRO A 324 -11.12 8.67 -34.69
CA PRO A 324 -11.38 9.42 -35.91
C PRO A 324 -12.84 9.87 -36.03
N SER A 325 -13.01 11.10 -36.51
CA SER A 325 -14.29 11.72 -36.81
C SER A 325 -14.27 12.36 -38.20
N ARG A 326 -15.39 12.97 -38.61
CA ARG A 326 -15.43 13.72 -39.88
C ARG A 326 -14.46 14.90 -39.94
N THR A 327 -13.95 15.34 -38.78
CA THR A 327 -13.02 16.46 -38.61
C THR A 327 -11.62 16.03 -38.17
N THR A 328 -11.50 14.91 -37.46
CA THR A 328 -10.23 14.37 -36.93
C THR A 328 -9.94 13.06 -37.66
N TYR A 329 -9.01 13.03 -38.61
CA TYR A 329 -8.78 11.86 -39.47
C TYR A 329 -7.86 10.80 -38.86
N MET A 330 -7.62 10.85 -37.55
CA MET A 330 -6.57 10.08 -36.87
C MET A 330 -7.04 9.61 -35.49
N PHE A 331 -6.53 8.45 -35.06
CA PHE A 331 -6.52 8.00 -33.68
C PHE A 331 -5.41 8.73 -32.92
N ASN A 332 -5.66 9.02 -31.65
CA ASN A 332 -4.65 9.53 -30.72
C ASN A 332 -4.55 8.59 -29.51
N TYR A 333 -3.34 8.10 -29.25
CA TYR A 333 -3.02 7.29 -28.07
C TYR A 333 -2.05 8.08 -27.19
N GLN A 334 -2.37 8.23 -25.91
CA GLN A 334 -1.54 8.99 -24.96
C GLN A 334 -1.18 8.15 -23.75
N PHE A 335 0.10 8.17 -23.40
CA PHE A 335 0.64 7.51 -22.21
C PHE A 335 1.77 8.34 -21.62
N ILE A 336 2.07 8.08 -20.35
CA ILE A 336 3.08 8.79 -19.58
C ILE A 336 4.18 7.81 -19.24
N LEU A 337 5.44 8.21 -19.42
CA LEU A 337 6.58 7.48 -18.89
C LEU A 337 7.00 8.11 -17.56
N LEU A 338 7.13 7.29 -16.52
CA LEU A 338 7.63 7.68 -15.20
C LEU A 338 9.14 7.44 -15.16
N ILE A 339 9.94 8.50 -15.17
CA ILE A 339 11.39 8.39 -15.39
C ILE A 339 12.08 7.96 -14.09
N SER A 340 12.97 6.97 -14.16
CA SER A 340 13.76 6.53 -13.01
C SER A 340 14.67 7.66 -12.49
N GLN A 341 14.86 7.72 -11.17
CA GLN A 341 15.89 8.59 -10.57
C GLN A 341 17.32 8.11 -10.90
N GLN A 342 17.50 6.89 -11.41
CA GLN A 342 18.78 6.35 -11.87
C GLN A 342 19.08 6.65 -13.35
N PHE A 343 18.17 7.34 -14.05
CA PHE A 343 18.37 7.72 -15.45
C PHE A 343 19.54 8.71 -15.57
N THR A 344 20.59 8.33 -16.30
CA THR A 344 21.89 9.04 -16.28
C THR A 344 22.50 9.30 -17.65
N ALA A 345 21.83 8.93 -18.73
CA ALA A 345 22.37 9.10 -20.08
C ALA A 345 21.29 9.25 -21.14
N ASN A 346 21.65 9.85 -22.27
CA ASN A 346 20.79 9.88 -23.45
C ASN A 346 20.53 8.46 -23.95
N VAL A 347 19.29 8.21 -24.39
CA VAL A 347 18.87 6.91 -24.92
C VAL A 347 18.01 7.08 -26.17
N THR A 348 17.92 6.02 -26.97
CA THR A 348 16.91 5.92 -28.01
C THR A 348 15.85 4.94 -27.55
N LEU A 349 14.61 5.40 -27.47
CA LEU A 349 13.47 4.53 -27.25
C LEU A 349 13.11 3.83 -28.55
N ARG A 350 12.77 2.56 -28.46
CA ARG A 350 12.18 1.78 -29.54
C ARG A 350 10.72 1.56 -29.20
N ILE A 351 9.83 1.98 -30.09
CA ILE A 351 8.39 1.77 -29.98
C ILE A 351 7.98 0.85 -31.11
N VAL A 352 7.25 -0.23 -30.79
CA VAL A 352 6.62 -1.11 -31.77
C VAL A 352 5.12 -1.02 -31.58
N ILE A 353 4.36 -0.90 -32.66
CA ILE A 353 2.90 -0.84 -32.62
C ILE A 353 2.34 -2.00 -33.41
N GLN A 354 1.32 -2.64 -32.84
CA GLN A 354 0.53 -3.68 -33.49
C GLN A 354 -0.84 -3.10 -33.85
N THR A 355 -1.19 -3.11 -35.12
CA THR A 355 -2.52 -2.74 -35.59
C THR A 355 -3.53 -3.86 -35.32
N ILE A 356 -4.83 -3.52 -35.28
CA ILE A 356 -5.91 -4.52 -35.11
C ILE A 356 -5.97 -5.58 -36.23
N ASP A 357 -5.34 -5.33 -37.38
CA ASP A 357 -5.21 -6.29 -38.48
C ASP A 357 -3.89 -7.09 -38.45
N GLY A 358 -3.13 -6.98 -37.36
CA GLY A 358 -1.93 -7.77 -37.07
C GLY A 358 -0.66 -7.31 -37.80
N ARG A 359 -0.63 -6.09 -38.35
CA ARG A 359 0.60 -5.50 -38.90
C ARG A 359 1.43 -4.87 -37.78
N PHE A 360 2.74 -4.96 -37.93
CA PHE A 360 3.70 -4.38 -37.00
C PHE A 360 4.49 -3.25 -37.67
N TYR A 361 4.57 -2.12 -36.98
CA TYR A 361 5.44 -1.01 -37.35
C TYR A 361 6.35 -0.63 -36.18
N PHE A 362 7.50 -0.02 -36.47
CA PHE A 362 8.34 0.57 -35.44
C PHE A 362 8.52 2.08 -35.61
N LEU A 363 8.74 2.75 -34.48
CA LEU A 363 9.20 4.13 -34.36
C LEU A 363 10.41 4.15 -33.42
N THR A 364 11.20 5.22 -33.51
CA THR A 364 12.33 5.48 -32.62
C THR A 364 12.24 6.90 -32.11
N TRP A 365 12.55 7.12 -30.84
CA TRP A 365 12.52 8.43 -30.21
C TRP A 365 13.83 8.69 -29.46
N GLU A 366 14.59 9.69 -29.88
CA GLU A 366 15.83 10.08 -29.20
C GLU A 366 15.50 10.95 -28.00
N VAL A 367 16.01 10.55 -26.83
CA VAL A 367 15.77 11.24 -25.57
C VAL A 367 17.11 11.70 -24.99
N ARG A 368 17.16 12.99 -24.63
CA ARG A 368 18.29 13.62 -23.96
C ARG A 368 18.05 13.70 -22.46
N LEU A 369 19.10 13.48 -21.67
CA LEU A 369 19.08 13.79 -20.25
C LEU A 369 19.06 15.31 -20.04
N ILE A 370 18.16 15.78 -19.17
CA ILE A 370 18.28 17.06 -18.50
C ILE A 370 18.66 16.79 -17.05
N GLU A 371 19.76 17.39 -16.61
CA GLU A 371 20.18 17.32 -15.21
C GLU A 371 19.24 18.17 -14.36
N VAL A 372 18.58 17.51 -13.42
CA VAL A 372 17.83 18.15 -12.34
C VAL A 372 18.30 17.57 -11.01
N GLY A 373 18.09 18.32 -9.95
CA GLY A 373 18.34 17.91 -8.58
C GLY A 373 17.40 16.79 -8.18
N ILE A 374 18.02 15.77 -7.60
CA ILE A 374 17.36 14.63 -6.98
C ILE A 374 17.62 14.77 -5.48
N GLY A 375 16.56 14.72 -4.69
CA GLY A 375 16.60 14.95 -3.25
C GLY A 375 15.98 13.81 -2.44
N GLU A 376 15.99 13.96 -1.12
CA GLU A 376 15.14 13.11 -0.28
C GLU A 376 13.67 13.36 -0.58
N LEU A 377 13.28 14.61 -0.90
CA LEU A 377 11.97 14.93 -1.47
C LEU A 377 12.17 15.55 -2.85
N GLN A 378 11.43 15.09 -3.85
CA GLN A 378 11.42 15.61 -5.21
C GLN A 378 9.97 15.73 -5.70
N ILE A 379 9.63 16.86 -6.30
CA ILE A 379 8.33 17.14 -6.92
C ILE A 379 8.62 17.56 -8.35
N SER A 380 8.15 16.79 -9.32
CA SER A 380 8.33 17.09 -10.73
C SER A 380 6.99 17.24 -11.43
N LEU A 381 6.88 18.29 -12.24
CA LEU A 381 5.75 18.58 -13.11
C LEU A 381 6.17 18.29 -14.55
N ALA A 382 5.29 17.69 -15.33
CA ALA A 382 5.40 17.63 -16.79
C ALA A 382 4.07 18.02 -17.44
N PHE A 383 4.11 18.57 -18.65
CA PHE A 383 2.92 19.02 -19.36
C PHE A 383 2.99 18.73 -20.87
N SER A 384 1.83 18.62 -21.53
CA SER A 384 1.72 17.99 -22.86
C SER A 384 2.04 18.89 -24.05
N ASN A 385 2.25 20.20 -23.84
CA ASN A 385 2.61 21.13 -24.90
C ASN A 385 3.31 22.39 -24.39
N ALA A 386 4.05 23.04 -25.30
CA ALA A 386 4.85 24.25 -25.07
C ALA A 386 4.03 25.44 -24.55
N LYS A 387 3.88 25.52 -23.23
CA LYS A 387 3.28 26.61 -22.47
C LYS A 387 4.02 26.83 -21.15
N ASP A 388 3.72 27.96 -20.54
CA ASP A 388 4.28 28.39 -19.27
C ASP A 388 3.37 27.88 -18.14
N VAL A 389 3.69 26.68 -17.66
CA VAL A 389 2.94 25.97 -16.61
C VAL A 389 3.84 25.82 -15.39
N ASP A 390 3.51 26.51 -14.32
CA ASP A 390 4.37 26.62 -13.14
C ASP A 390 4.00 25.58 -12.07
N LEU A 391 5.03 25.10 -11.37
CA LEU A 391 4.94 24.28 -10.18
C LEU A 391 5.05 25.15 -8.92
N HIS A 392 4.10 24.97 -8.02
CA HIS A 392 4.09 25.60 -6.72
C HIS A 392 4.10 24.56 -5.60
N VAL A 393 4.98 24.73 -4.62
CA VAL A 393 4.98 23.90 -3.40
C VAL A 393 4.88 24.79 -2.18
N ILE A 394 3.86 24.54 -1.35
CA ILE A 394 3.71 25.16 -0.03
C ILE A 394 4.34 24.22 1.00
N GLU A 395 5.38 24.70 1.69
CA GLU A 395 6.04 23.98 2.78
C GLU A 395 5.20 24.03 4.08
N PRO A 396 5.43 23.12 5.05
CA PRO A 396 4.70 23.08 6.32
C PRO A 396 4.70 24.41 7.10
N ASN A 397 5.78 25.18 7.02
CA ASN A 397 5.88 26.49 7.66
C ASN A 397 5.14 27.63 6.91
N GLY A 398 4.55 27.35 5.75
CA GLY A 398 3.83 28.30 4.90
C GLY A 398 4.71 29.05 3.88
N ASN A 399 5.99 28.70 3.73
CA ASN A 399 6.79 29.18 2.60
C ASN A 399 6.25 28.62 1.28
N ILE A 400 6.41 29.36 0.19
CA ILE A 400 5.95 28.94 -1.14
C ILE A 400 7.15 28.94 -2.07
N ILE A 401 7.45 27.77 -2.62
CA ILE A 401 8.45 27.57 -3.66
C ILE A 401 7.75 27.67 -5.03
N PHE A 402 8.29 28.52 -5.91
CA PHE A 402 7.84 28.75 -7.30
C PHE A 402 8.89 29.62 -8.03
N PHE A 403 8.71 29.93 -9.32
CA PHE A 403 9.66 30.73 -10.12
C PHE A 403 10.23 31.98 -9.42
N GLY A 404 9.38 32.77 -8.75
CA GLY A 404 9.78 33.99 -8.05
C GLY A 404 10.36 33.80 -6.64
N SER A 405 10.34 32.59 -6.10
CA SER A 405 10.93 32.20 -4.81
C SER A 405 11.35 30.74 -4.87
N ARG A 406 12.51 30.48 -5.49
CA ARG A 406 12.89 29.13 -5.92
C ARG A 406 13.43 28.23 -4.82
N GLN A 407 13.48 28.66 -3.57
CA GLN A 407 14.21 27.97 -2.50
C GLN A 407 13.36 27.58 -1.29
N PRO A 408 13.72 26.48 -0.60
CA PRO A 408 13.20 26.15 0.71
C PRO A 408 13.49 27.25 1.72
N TRP A 409 12.59 27.42 2.69
CA TRP A 409 12.68 28.48 3.67
C TRP A 409 14.00 28.48 4.44
N LEU A 410 14.45 27.31 4.91
CA LEU A 410 15.66 27.17 5.71
C LEU A 410 16.89 27.78 5.01
N PHE A 411 16.99 27.62 3.68
CA PHE A 411 18.07 28.19 2.88
C PHE A 411 18.02 29.72 2.84
N THR A 412 16.81 30.30 2.72
CA THR A 412 16.64 31.76 2.63
C THR A 412 17.03 32.51 3.91
N THR A 413 17.16 31.80 5.04
CA THR A 413 17.57 32.40 6.32
C THR A 413 19.08 32.58 6.46
N ASP A 414 19.89 31.92 5.61
CA ASP A 414 21.36 31.92 5.69
C ASP A 414 22.04 33.10 4.97
N SER A 415 21.28 34.12 4.56
CA SER A 415 21.79 35.38 3.97
C SER A 415 22.64 35.24 2.69
N THR A 416 22.49 34.15 1.95
CA THR A 416 23.20 33.93 0.68
C THR A 416 22.52 34.69 -0.49
N PRO A 417 23.21 35.65 -1.14
CA PRO A 417 22.67 36.36 -2.29
C PRO A 417 22.95 35.59 -3.60
N ASN A 418 22.02 35.69 -4.56
CA ASN A 418 22.14 35.29 -5.97
C ASN A 418 22.89 33.98 -6.22
N ILE A 419 22.15 32.89 -6.15
CA ILE A 419 22.63 31.54 -6.39
C ILE A 419 22.58 31.30 -7.89
N SER A 420 23.66 30.78 -8.46
CA SER A 420 23.66 30.38 -9.87
C SER A 420 22.70 29.22 -10.09
N GLU A 421 22.11 29.12 -11.28
CA GLU A 421 21.12 28.08 -11.66
C GLU A 421 21.47 26.67 -11.13
N GLY A 422 22.71 26.21 -11.33
CA GLY A 422 23.17 24.88 -10.88
C GLY A 422 23.50 24.74 -9.39
N GLN A 423 23.13 25.71 -8.55
CA GLN A 423 23.30 25.68 -7.09
C GLN A 423 21.95 25.85 -6.36
N ILE A 424 20.85 25.95 -7.11
CA ILE A 424 19.52 26.09 -6.53
C ILE A 424 19.14 24.77 -5.85
N ILE A 425 18.78 24.88 -4.59
CA ILE A 425 18.02 23.86 -3.85
C ILE A 425 16.58 24.37 -3.85
N GLY A 426 15.63 23.55 -4.28
CA GLY A 426 14.24 23.93 -4.57
C GLY A 426 13.92 23.83 -6.06
N LEU A 427 13.23 24.84 -6.63
CA LEU A 427 12.85 24.87 -8.05
C LEU A 427 14.08 25.10 -8.93
N ASP A 428 14.64 24.04 -9.48
CA ASP A 428 15.88 24.06 -10.26
C ASP A 428 15.68 23.83 -11.77
N LEU A 429 14.46 23.47 -12.16
CA LEU A 429 14.00 23.50 -13.54
C LEU A 429 12.68 24.25 -13.62
N ASP A 430 12.66 25.28 -14.46
CA ASP A 430 11.55 26.21 -14.71
C ASP A 430 11.49 26.40 -16.24
N SER A 431 10.44 25.88 -16.86
CA SER A 431 10.41 25.66 -18.30
C SER A 431 9.38 26.54 -18.99
N ASN A 432 9.76 27.04 -20.18
CA ASN A 432 8.98 28.00 -20.96
C ASN A 432 8.62 29.33 -20.23
N PRO A 433 9.47 29.89 -19.36
CA PRO A 433 9.11 31.04 -18.52
C PRO A 433 8.70 32.25 -19.36
N GLY A 434 7.53 32.79 -19.11
CA GLY A 434 6.93 33.87 -19.89
C GLY A 434 6.68 33.50 -21.36
N CYS A 435 6.41 32.23 -21.63
CA CYS A 435 6.26 31.64 -22.97
C CYS A 435 7.53 31.70 -23.84
N ASN A 436 8.72 31.76 -23.23
CA ASN A 436 9.98 31.62 -23.94
C ASN A 436 10.27 30.13 -24.19
N ILE A 437 9.71 29.59 -25.27
CA ILE A 437 9.70 28.14 -25.51
C ILE A 437 11.13 27.57 -25.65
N ASP A 438 11.49 26.69 -24.71
CA ASP A 438 12.82 26.05 -24.62
C ASP A 438 12.81 24.59 -25.13
N ASN A 439 11.63 24.07 -25.50
CA ASN A 439 11.36 22.67 -25.90
C ASN A 439 11.59 21.66 -24.77
N VAL A 440 11.50 22.13 -23.53
CA VAL A 440 11.27 21.35 -22.34
C VAL A 440 9.82 21.65 -21.94
N ASN A 441 9.11 20.67 -21.40
CA ASN A 441 7.75 20.88 -20.87
C ASN A 441 7.66 20.31 -19.45
N LYS A 442 8.58 20.74 -18.59
CA LYS A 442 8.82 20.15 -17.27
C LYS A 442 9.30 21.18 -16.25
N GLU A 443 8.89 21.01 -15.00
CA GLU A 443 9.49 21.68 -13.84
C GLU A 443 9.94 20.67 -12.79
N ASN A 444 10.87 21.08 -11.94
CA ASN A 444 11.41 20.24 -10.87
C ASN A 444 11.71 21.06 -9.63
N ILE A 445 11.23 20.59 -8.48
CA ILE A 445 11.58 21.06 -7.15
C ILE A 445 12.19 19.90 -6.38
N TYR A 446 13.35 20.09 -5.76
CA TYR A 446 13.94 19.07 -4.88
C TYR A 446 14.44 19.63 -3.55
N PHE A 447 14.48 18.75 -2.55
CA PHE A 447 14.96 19.02 -1.21
C PHE A 447 15.95 17.92 -0.80
N PRO A 448 17.20 18.27 -0.48
CA PRO A 448 18.07 17.41 0.31
C PRO A 448 17.45 17.15 1.69
N ALA A 449 17.88 16.06 2.33
CA ALA A 449 17.33 15.57 3.59
C ALA A 449 17.31 16.64 4.70
N GLU A 450 18.39 17.41 4.80
CA GLU A 450 18.57 18.49 5.76
C GLU A 450 17.70 19.73 5.51
N TYR A 451 16.85 19.71 4.48
CA TYR A 451 15.89 20.77 4.19
C TYR A 451 14.44 20.27 4.16
N VAL A 452 14.21 18.97 4.37
CA VAL A 452 12.86 18.41 4.50
C VAL A 452 12.29 18.78 5.87
N GLN A 453 11.13 19.42 5.86
CA GLN A 453 10.41 19.83 7.05
C GLN A 453 9.39 18.75 7.43
N LYS A 454 9.20 18.56 8.73
CA LYS A 454 8.08 17.76 9.24
C LYS A 454 6.78 18.55 9.07
N GLY A 455 5.74 17.90 8.56
CA GLY A 455 4.38 18.44 8.42
C GLY A 455 3.82 18.30 7.01
N THR A 456 2.73 19.02 6.74
CA THR A 456 1.97 18.91 5.50
C THR A 456 2.51 19.84 4.42
N TYR A 457 2.77 19.27 3.25
CA TYR A 457 3.08 19.98 2.01
C TYR A 457 1.84 20.06 1.13
N THR A 458 1.74 21.12 0.33
CA THR A 458 0.69 21.26 -0.70
C THR A 458 1.34 21.55 -2.04
N VAL A 459 0.98 20.75 -3.06
CA VAL A 459 1.48 20.92 -4.43
C VAL A 459 0.36 21.49 -5.30
N LEU A 460 0.68 22.56 -6.03
CA LEU A 460 -0.24 23.21 -6.95
C LEU A 460 0.39 23.37 -8.32
N VAL A 461 -0.45 23.37 -9.35
CA VAL A 461 -0.06 23.62 -10.74
C VAL A 461 -0.70 24.93 -11.18
N ASP A 462 0.02 25.76 -11.92
CA ASP A 462 -0.45 27.06 -12.37
C ASP A 462 -0.33 27.19 -13.89
N MET A 463 -1.41 27.60 -14.57
CA MET A 463 -1.32 28.08 -15.95
C MET A 463 -0.86 29.54 -15.91
N PHE A 464 0.44 29.75 -15.71
CA PHE A 464 1.00 31.09 -15.56
C PHE A 464 0.81 31.89 -16.85
N SER A 465 1.17 31.31 -18.00
CA SER A 465 0.90 31.92 -19.30
C SER A 465 0.50 30.91 -20.39
N ASN A 466 -0.74 31.06 -20.84
CA ASN A 466 -1.31 30.26 -21.93
C ASN A 466 -0.95 30.87 -23.30
N CYS A 467 0.21 30.52 -23.86
CA CYS A 467 0.62 31.03 -25.18
C CYS A 467 -0.14 30.45 -26.38
N ASP A 468 -0.98 29.44 -26.19
CA ASP A 468 -1.91 28.97 -27.23
C ASP A 468 -3.25 28.54 -26.62
N GLU A 469 -4.19 29.47 -26.61
CA GLU A 469 -5.52 29.27 -26.04
C GLU A 469 -6.37 28.26 -26.82
N ASN A 470 -5.95 27.83 -28.03
CA ASN A 470 -6.73 26.93 -28.89
C ASN A 470 -6.52 25.45 -28.59
N ILE A 471 -5.50 25.11 -27.81
CA ILE A 471 -5.18 23.73 -27.42
C ILE A 471 -5.29 23.58 -25.90
N ALA A 472 -5.82 22.43 -25.46
CA ALA A 472 -5.78 22.07 -24.04
C ALA A 472 -4.35 21.68 -23.65
N THR A 473 -4.05 21.71 -22.35
CA THR A 473 -2.74 21.31 -21.81
C THR A 473 -2.94 20.34 -20.67
N ASP A 474 -2.54 19.10 -20.89
CA ASP A 474 -2.53 18.07 -19.87
C ASP A 474 -1.26 18.23 -19.05
N TRP A 475 -1.36 17.93 -17.76
CA TRP A 475 -0.25 18.00 -16.82
C TRP A 475 -0.27 16.81 -15.87
N THR A 476 0.93 16.42 -15.46
CA THR A 476 1.16 15.38 -14.47
C THR A 476 2.18 15.86 -13.44
N VAL A 477 1.92 15.59 -12.16
CA VAL A 477 2.81 15.88 -11.05
C VAL A 477 3.16 14.58 -10.35
N ARG A 478 4.45 14.33 -10.22
CA ARG A 478 5.00 13.19 -9.49
C ARG A 478 5.76 13.68 -8.27
N VAL A 479 5.51 13.04 -7.13
CA VAL A 479 6.24 13.33 -5.88
C VAL A 479 6.98 12.07 -5.42
N ASN A 480 8.30 12.15 -5.32
CA ASN A 480 9.12 11.09 -4.74
C ASN A 480 9.65 11.54 -3.37
N TYR A 481 9.53 10.68 -2.36
CA TYR A 481 10.14 10.82 -1.05
C TYR A 481 10.99 9.58 -0.74
N ARG A 482 12.26 9.77 -0.36
CA ARG A 482 13.27 8.71 -0.16
C ARG A 482 13.41 7.75 -1.36
N GLY A 483 13.23 8.30 -2.56
CA GLY A 483 13.33 7.57 -3.83
C GLY A 483 12.07 6.81 -4.26
N GLN A 484 10.96 6.94 -3.51
CA GLN A 484 9.70 6.24 -3.80
C GLN A 484 8.54 7.23 -3.94
N LEU A 485 7.47 6.85 -4.65
CA LEU A 485 6.26 7.66 -4.72
C LEU A 485 5.66 7.83 -3.32
N ILE A 486 5.46 9.08 -2.88
CA ILE A 486 4.79 9.32 -1.60
C ILE A 486 3.28 9.06 -1.72
N ARG A 487 2.67 8.47 -0.70
CA ARG A 487 1.22 8.40 -0.59
C ARG A 487 0.66 9.78 -0.19
N PRO A 488 -0.22 10.39 -0.99
CA PRO A 488 -0.80 11.67 -0.64
C PRO A 488 -1.92 11.52 0.41
N ASP A 489 -2.12 12.56 1.23
CA ASP A 489 -3.28 12.72 2.10
C ASP A 489 -4.54 13.06 1.28
N THR A 490 -4.37 13.83 0.19
CA THR A 490 -5.42 14.15 -0.78
C THR A 490 -4.87 14.15 -2.20
N GLY A 491 -5.67 13.70 -3.17
CA GLY A 491 -5.24 13.53 -4.57
C GLY A 491 -4.68 12.14 -4.85
N THR A 492 -3.93 12.01 -5.94
CA THR A 492 -3.22 10.78 -6.35
C THR A 492 -1.76 11.11 -6.63
N ASN A 493 -0.89 10.10 -6.69
CA ASN A 493 0.50 10.29 -7.08
C ASN A 493 0.93 9.14 -8.00
N PRO A 494 1.18 9.41 -9.30
CA PRO A 494 1.11 10.71 -9.97
C PRO A 494 -0.28 11.38 -9.93
N ALA A 495 -0.31 12.71 -9.79
CA ALA A 495 -1.52 13.51 -9.97
C ALA A 495 -1.59 13.97 -11.42
N ASN A 496 -2.77 13.88 -12.04
CA ASN A 496 -2.98 14.26 -13.43
C ASN A 496 -4.13 15.26 -13.54
N GLY A 497 -4.08 16.14 -14.53
CA GLY A 497 -5.18 17.03 -14.87
C GLY A 497 -5.03 17.69 -16.23
N THR A 498 -6.05 18.46 -16.60
CA THR A 498 -6.09 19.17 -17.88
C THR A 498 -6.48 20.61 -17.64
N PHE A 499 -5.73 21.54 -18.22
CA PHE A 499 -6.17 22.90 -18.49
C PHE A 499 -6.94 22.91 -19.82
N PRO A 500 -8.28 23.09 -19.82
CA PRO A 500 -9.06 23.05 -21.05
C PRO A 500 -8.70 24.16 -22.03
N ILE A 501 -9.13 24.01 -23.28
CA ILE A 501 -9.09 25.07 -24.30
C ILE A 501 -9.69 26.36 -23.72
N GLY A 502 -8.99 27.48 -23.90
CA GLY A 502 -9.40 28.79 -23.39
C GLY A 502 -9.15 29.03 -21.90
N THR A 503 -8.39 28.17 -21.21
CA THR A 503 -7.94 28.45 -19.83
C THR A 503 -7.21 29.80 -19.78
N PRO A 504 -7.59 30.75 -18.92
CA PRO A 504 -6.93 32.05 -18.85
C PRO A 504 -5.51 31.92 -18.28
N SER A 505 -4.62 32.83 -18.69
CA SER A 505 -3.33 33.02 -18.02
C SER A 505 -3.55 33.65 -16.65
N ASN A 506 -2.90 33.13 -15.62
CA ASN A 506 -2.89 33.73 -14.29
C ASN A 506 -1.89 34.90 -14.22
N GLY A 507 -0.70 34.73 -14.78
CA GLY A 507 0.40 35.69 -14.65
C GLY A 507 0.74 35.96 -13.19
N ALA A 508 1.08 37.21 -12.85
CA ALA A 508 1.42 37.57 -11.45
C ALA A 508 0.20 37.54 -10.49
N TYR A 509 -1.01 37.48 -11.02
CA TYR A 509 -2.24 37.37 -10.25
C TYR A 509 -2.52 35.87 -10.13
N ARG A 510 -2.56 35.29 -8.92
CA ARG A 510 -2.69 33.82 -8.74
C ARG A 510 -4.10 33.32 -8.38
N PRO A 511 -5.18 33.62 -9.13
CA PRO A 511 -6.46 33.00 -8.83
C PRO A 511 -6.49 31.55 -9.37
N ASN A 512 -7.09 30.62 -8.63
CA ASN A 512 -7.53 29.32 -9.14
C ASN A 512 -6.44 28.32 -9.60
N MET A 513 -5.30 28.21 -8.90
CA MET A 513 -4.35 27.10 -9.11
C MET A 513 -4.97 25.78 -8.61
N PRO A 514 -5.11 24.73 -9.45
CA PRO A 514 -5.50 23.41 -8.96
C PRO A 514 -4.51 22.89 -7.92
N VAL A 515 -5.02 22.37 -6.81
CA VAL A 515 -4.22 21.57 -5.87
C VAL A 515 -4.09 20.18 -6.49
N ALA A 516 -2.86 19.80 -6.84
CA ALA A 516 -2.57 18.47 -7.40
C ALA A 516 -2.66 17.40 -6.30
N MET A 517 -2.00 17.67 -5.17
CA MET A 517 -2.04 16.79 -3.99
C MET A 517 -1.59 17.52 -2.72
N THR A 518 -1.95 16.95 -1.57
CA THR A 518 -1.31 17.24 -0.28
C THR A 518 -0.70 15.96 0.27
N PHE A 519 0.41 16.06 0.99
CA PHE A 519 1.03 14.92 1.67
C PHE A 519 1.69 15.37 2.96
N THR A 520 1.78 14.49 3.94
CA THR A 520 2.37 14.77 5.24
C THR A 520 3.63 13.95 5.45
N ILE A 521 4.72 14.63 5.79
CA ILE A 521 5.98 13.99 6.20
C ILE A 521 6.06 14.04 7.73
N ASN A 522 6.16 12.87 8.37
CA ASN A 522 6.15 12.74 9.83
C ASN A 522 7.51 12.95 10.50
N GLU A 523 8.60 12.89 9.71
CA GLU A 523 9.98 13.04 10.16
C GLU A 523 10.68 14.19 9.43
N GLY A 524 11.52 14.97 10.11
CA GLY A 524 12.24 16.07 9.48
C GLY A 524 12.42 17.23 10.42
N ILE A 525 12.79 18.39 9.85
CA ILE A 525 13.06 19.59 10.64
C ILE A 525 11.75 20.22 11.07
N GLU A 526 11.58 20.43 12.37
CA GLU A 526 10.47 21.21 12.90
C GLU A 526 10.78 22.70 12.77
N VAL A 527 10.02 23.36 11.91
CA VAL A 527 10.16 24.80 11.64
C VAL A 527 8.93 25.54 12.18
N PRO A 528 9.09 26.69 12.87
CA PRO A 528 7.96 27.49 13.30
C PRO A 528 7.11 27.93 12.10
N VAL A 529 5.78 27.78 12.20
CA VAL A 529 4.86 28.32 11.20
C VAL A 529 5.05 29.83 11.11
N ILE A 530 5.29 30.32 9.91
CA ILE A 530 5.41 31.75 9.67
C ILE A 530 3.99 32.32 9.77
N SER A 531 3.72 33.16 10.79
CA SER A 531 2.42 33.81 10.92
C SER A 531 2.21 34.79 9.76
N ARG A 532 1.72 34.29 8.62
CA ARG A 532 1.22 35.14 7.55
C ARG A 532 -0.16 35.62 7.98
N SER A 533 -0.28 36.89 8.34
CA SER A 533 -1.59 37.52 8.53
C SER A 533 -2.37 37.35 7.23
N SER A 534 -3.49 36.64 7.33
CA SER A 534 -4.45 36.41 6.25
C SER A 534 -4.78 37.72 5.51
N ASN A 535 -4.24 37.87 4.29
CA ASN A 535 -4.94 38.40 3.11
C ASN A 535 -4.04 38.75 1.91
N ASP A 536 -2.72 38.65 1.96
CA ASP A 536 -1.89 39.08 0.82
C ASP A 536 -1.05 37.94 0.23
N ILE A 537 -1.42 37.55 -0.99
CA ILE A 537 -0.54 36.91 -1.96
C ILE A 537 0.51 37.95 -2.39
N TYR A 538 1.76 37.78 -1.93
CA TYR A 538 3.03 38.50 -2.25
C TYR A 538 3.42 39.80 -1.48
N PRO A 539 4.66 40.31 -1.67
CA PRO A 539 5.81 40.21 -0.77
C PRO A 539 6.06 41.52 0.00
N VAL A 540 6.94 41.51 1.01
CA VAL A 540 7.92 42.58 1.35
C VAL A 540 8.46 42.31 2.75
N GLY A 541 9.79 42.41 2.88
CA GLY A 541 10.50 42.26 4.13
C GLY A 541 10.10 43.24 5.23
N LYS A 542 10.61 42.92 6.42
CA LYS A 542 10.45 43.60 7.71
C LYS A 542 9.13 43.29 8.42
N ASN A 543 9.17 42.31 9.32
CA ASN A 543 9.30 42.59 10.76
C ASN A 543 9.28 41.25 11.52
N LEU A 544 10.44 40.75 11.92
CA LEU A 544 10.49 39.80 13.03
C LEU A 544 10.01 40.53 14.29
N ASP A 545 9.05 39.96 15.00
CA ASP A 545 8.62 40.50 16.27
C ASP A 545 9.76 40.46 17.30
N SER A 546 9.63 41.24 18.37
CA SER A 546 10.65 41.38 19.39
C SER A 546 10.96 40.07 20.14
N PHE A 547 10.06 39.09 20.11
CA PHE A 547 10.24 37.79 20.74
C PHE A 547 11.08 36.85 19.87
N ALA A 548 10.84 36.83 18.56
CA ALA A 548 11.62 36.07 17.58
C ALA A 548 13.06 36.59 17.49
N LYS A 549 13.27 37.92 17.54
CA LYS A 549 14.62 38.52 17.61
C LYS A 549 15.39 38.10 18.86
N MET A 550 14.70 37.98 19.99
CA MET A 550 15.32 37.62 21.27
C MET A 550 15.76 36.15 21.32
N LYS A 551 15.02 35.26 20.65
CA LYS A 551 15.33 33.83 20.54
C LYS A 551 16.56 33.58 19.64
N LEU A 552 16.67 34.33 18.54
CA LEU A 552 17.83 34.28 17.64
C LEU A 552 19.12 34.85 18.30
N LEU A 553 18.98 35.89 19.12
CA LEU A 553 20.08 36.43 19.94
C LEU A 553 20.57 35.44 21.01
N GLN A 554 19.67 34.64 21.60
CA GLN A 554 20.06 33.57 22.53
C GLN A 554 20.79 32.41 21.84
N MET A 555 20.62 32.26 20.53
CA MET A 555 21.29 31.25 19.71
C MET A 555 22.60 31.77 19.07
N GLY A 556 23.03 32.99 19.41
CA GLY A 556 24.30 33.56 18.93
C GLY A 556 24.26 34.12 17.51
N ILE A 557 23.08 34.25 16.91
CA ILE A 557 22.89 34.75 15.54
C ILE A 557 22.59 36.26 15.60
N VAL A 558 23.45 37.07 14.97
CA VAL A 558 23.28 38.53 14.92
C VAL A 558 22.42 38.87 13.70
N VAL A 559 21.30 39.55 13.93
CA VAL A 559 20.36 40.00 12.89
C VAL A 559 20.26 41.53 12.99
N ASP A 560 20.67 42.25 11.94
CA ASP A 560 20.48 43.72 11.81
C ASP A 560 19.07 44.07 11.28
#